data_AF-A0A925LSG8-F1
#
_entry.id   AF-A0A925LSG8-F1
#
_cell.length_a   1.000
_cell.length_b   1.000
_cell.length_c   1.000
_cell.angle_alpha   90.00
_cell.angle_beta   90.00
_cell.angle_gamma   90.00
#
_symmetry.space_group_name_H-M   'P 1'
#
loop_
_entity.id
_entity.type
_entity.pdbx_description
1 polymer ?
#
loop_
_entity_poly.entity_id
_entity_poly.type
_entity_poly.pdbx_seq_one_letter_code
_entity_poly.pdbx_strand_id
1 'polypeptide(L)'
;MANGLLTFAVDPPAPRAGYGAMTMLILFILGSIWIGVVANRATQSGGFMKGFFLGNRGLGAWALALTATVQSGGTFMGFPSLVYKHGWIVALWIGSYMVVPLTGFGIIGKRLAHLSRRTGAVTVPDLFRTRFNSPAVGLTCTIFLLLYMSFLMFAQFKAGAIVMQLAWPDSSELSISEDATPVSEITYDIVLPGYKIKLTRYHIGLLIFTCTVVSYTLIGGFLGAVWTDLFQSLLMFVGVMILLYASLTAAGGLENATLTSLKHTGPGYVTGPGYNSVEGAPDFLPLSLAISFFIVWVWGGVGTPAGLVRLMASQDTSVIRKSIYLLSLYNMGIYLPLIVICICGRALIPDLEHTDEIIPRLALMTTSEWPAGSFVAGLILAAPFGAVMATVSSYLVVLSSAVVRDIYQRFVNPAADRSHLRVAAWCTMIFAGSLSVVINWNPVQFLQAFIVFSTSGAAATFLVPAVMACYWRRANSSGILTSMLSGALTVLVLYTIGIADQLMQAQTKALTSFRPVFLLGYDPLIWGLLASIVLGVTVTLLTEPPDEELVSRMFDVVP
;
A
#
# COMPACT_ATOMS: atom_id res chain seq x y z
N MET A 1 -44.18 3.27 31.69
CA MET A 1 -43.76 3.04 30.29
C MET A 1 -42.27 3.38 30.14
N ALA A 2 -41.40 2.59 30.78
CA ALA A 2 -39.95 2.70 30.61
C ALA A 2 -39.39 1.32 30.94
N ASN A 3 -39.06 0.53 29.92
CA ASN A 3 -38.22 -0.66 29.98
C ASN A 3 -37.95 -1.10 28.54
N GLY A 4 -36.80 -0.68 28.02
CA GLY A 4 -36.29 -1.01 26.69
C GLY A 4 -34.81 -0.65 26.60
N LEU A 5 -34.08 -0.80 27.70
CA LEU A 5 -32.63 -0.73 27.71
C LEU A 5 -32.13 -2.12 27.31
N LEU A 6 -31.52 -2.19 26.14
CA LEU A 6 -30.73 -3.33 25.68
C LEU A 6 -29.77 -3.74 26.78
N THR A 7 -30.10 -4.83 27.46
CA THR A 7 -29.20 -5.54 28.37
C THR A 7 -28.00 -6.00 27.56
N PHE A 8 -26.82 -5.46 27.86
CA PHE A 8 -25.56 -5.97 27.35
C PHE A 8 -25.47 -7.45 27.69
N ALA A 9 -25.56 -8.31 26.67
CA ALA A 9 -25.22 -9.71 26.82
C ALA A 9 -23.76 -9.78 27.25
N VAL A 10 -23.55 -10.35 28.43
CA VAL A 10 -22.25 -10.82 28.92
C VAL A 10 -21.76 -11.82 27.87
N ASP A 11 -20.64 -11.50 27.24
CA ASP A 11 -20.02 -12.13 26.07
C ASP A 11 -20.81 -11.99 24.74
N PRO A 12 -20.38 -11.13 23.80
CA PRO A 12 -20.92 -11.17 22.44
C PRO A 12 -20.63 -12.56 21.83
N PRO A 13 -21.59 -13.18 21.11
CA PRO A 13 -21.33 -14.42 20.41
C PRO A 13 -20.11 -14.25 19.50
N ALA A 14 -19.19 -15.21 19.53
CA ALA A 14 -17.96 -15.14 18.74
C ALA A 14 -18.30 -14.80 17.28
N PRO A 15 -17.67 -13.77 16.69
CA PRO A 15 -18.09 -13.22 15.39
C PRO A 15 -17.93 -14.26 14.29
N ARG A 16 -19.03 -14.89 13.86
CA ARG A 16 -19.02 -15.99 12.88
C ARG A 16 -19.10 -15.47 11.45
N ALA A 17 -18.11 -15.79 10.63
CA ALA A 17 -18.25 -15.64 9.19
C ALA A 17 -19.24 -16.68 8.67
N GLY A 18 -20.41 -16.21 8.25
CA GLY A 18 -21.38 -17.03 7.52
C GLY A 18 -20.97 -17.19 6.06
N TYR A 19 -21.53 -18.20 5.38
CA TYR A 19 -21.33 -18.44 3.95
C TYR A 19 -21.60 -17.21 3.05
N GLY A 20 -22.42 -16.26 3.52
CA GLY A 20 -22.66 -14.99 2.81
C GLY A 20 -21.41 -14.14 2.62
N ALA A 21 -20.47 -14.14 3.58
CA ALA A 21 -19.26 -13.32 3.50
C ALA A 21 -18.34 -13.81 2.37
N MET A 22 -18.07 -15.11 2.34
CA MET A 22 -17.33 -15.77 1.28
C MET A 22 -18.00 -15.60 -0.08
N THR A 23 -19.33 -15.76 -0.14
CA THR A 23 -20.10 -15.59 -1.39
C THR A 23 -19.91 -14.19 -1.98
N MET A 24 -19.99 -13.15 -1.16
CA MET A 24 -19.79 -11.77 -1.61
C MET A 24 -18.35 -11.50 -2.07
N LEU A 25 -17.34 -12.05 -1.39
CA LEU A 25 -15.96 -11.94 -1.85
C LEU A 25 -15.74 -12.66 -3.19
N ILE A 26 -16.33 -13.83 -3.38
CA ILE A 26 -16.29 -14.55 -4.67
C ILE A 26 -16.95 -13.71 -5.77
N LEU A 27 -18.14 -13.15 -5.52
CA LEU A 27 -18.81 -12.26 -6.47
C LEU A 27 -17.98 -11.02 -6.80
N PHE A 28 -17.31 -10.44 -5.80
CA PHE A 28 -16.39 -9.32 -5.97
C PHE A 28 -15.18 -9.69 -6.86
N ILE A 29 -14.59 -10.86 -6.63
CA ILE A 29 -13.48 -11.40 -7.43
C ILE A 29 -13.94 -11.61 -8.88
N LEU A 30 -15.06 -12.31 -9.08
CA LEU A 30 -15.60 -12.60 -10.40
C LEU A 30 -15.97 -11.32 -11.14
N GLY A 31 -16.55 -10.33 -10.45
CA GLY A 31 -16.83 -9.00 -11.00
C GLY A 31 -15.55 -8.28 -11.44
N SER A 32 -14.49 -8.32 -10.63
CA SER A 32 -13.19 -7.75 -10.97
C SER A 32 -12.57 -8.42 -12.20
N ILE A 33 -12.59 -9.76 -12.27
CA ILE A 33 -12.09 -10.53 -13.43
C ILE A 33 -12.91 -10.18 -14.68
N TRP A 34 -14.24 -10.14 -14.56
CA TRP A 34 -15.14 -9.83 -15.66
C TRP A 34 -14.88 -8.42 -16.23
N ILE A 35 -14.74 -7.41 -15.37
CA ILE A 35 -14.38 -6.04 -15.78
C ILE A 35 -13.03 -6.04 -16.51
N GLY A 36 -12.02 -6.73 -15.98
CA GLY A 36 -10.70 -6.84 -16.61
C GLY A 36 -10.75 -7.48 -18.00
N VAL A 37 -11.51 -8.56 -18.17
CA VAL A 37 -11.69 -9.25 -19.47
C VAL A 37 -12.43 -8.37 -20.47
N VAL A 38 -13.51 -7.72 -20.04
CA VAL A 38 -14.32 -6.84 -20.90
C VAL A 38 -13.50 -5.63 -21.33
N ALA A 39 -12.76 -4.99 -20.42
CA ALA A 39 -11.89 -3.87 -20.73
C ALA A 39 -10.78 -4.24 -21.73
N ASN A 40 -10.18 -5.44 -21.59
CA ASN A 40 -9.17 -5.91 -22.53
C ASN A 40 -9.77 -6.19 -23.93
N ARG A 41 -10.93 -6.86 -24.00
CA ARG A 41 -11.64 -7.10 -25.28
C ARG A 41 -12.01 -5.79 -25.97
N ALA A 42 -12.53 -4.82 -25.22
CA ALA A 42 -12.86 -3.48 -25.69
C ALA A 42 -11.66 -2.73 -26.30
N THR A 43 -10.45 -3.03 -25.85
CA THR A 43 -9.20 -2.42 -26.34
C THR A 43 -8.74 -3.02 -27.67
N GLN A 44 -9.02 -4.31 -27.89
CA GLN A 44 -8.63 -5.04 -29.10
C GLN A 44 -9.60 -4.80 -30.27
N SER A 45 -10.88 -4.58 -29.97
CA SER A 45 -11.90 -4.20 -30.96
C SER A 45 -11.69 -2.74 -31.42
N GLY A 46 -11.06 -2.54 -32.57
CA GLY A 46 -10.82 -1.20 -33.13
C GLY A 46 -12.10 -0.41 -33.36
N GLY A 47 -12.16 0.84 -32.87
CA GLY A 47 -13.31 1.74 -32.96
C GLY A 47 -13.28 2.85 -31.90
N PHE A 48 -14.37 3.61 -31.74
CA PHE A 48 -14.57 4.66 -30.71
C PHE A 48 -14.08 4.24 -29.31
N MET A 49 -14.26 2.96 -28.98
CA MET A 49 -13.74 2.29 -27.78
C MET A 49 -12.22 2.43 -27.66
N LYS A 50 -11.44 2.21 -28.72
CA LYS A 50 -9.98 2.42 -28.72
C LYS A 50 -9.60 3.87 -28.33
N GLY A 51 -10.38 4.89 -28.73
CA GLY A 51 -10.13 6.29 -28.37
C GLY A 51 -10.51 6.66 -26.92
N PHE A 52 -11.58 6.04 -26.40
CA PHE A 52 -12.03 6.19 -25.01
C PHE A 52 -11.14 5.40 -24.03
N PHE A 53 -10.70 4.20 -24.43
CA PHE A 53 -9.91 3.25 -23.65
C PHE A 53 -8.39 3.53 -23.73
N LEU A 54 -7.82 3.96 -24.87
CA LEU A 54 -6.36 4.26 -24.98
C LEU A 54 -5.99 5.74 -24.77
N GLY A 55 -6.89 6.54 -24.20
CA GLY A 55 -6.53 7.86 -23.68
C GLY A 55 -6.52 9.01 -24.69
N ASN A 56 -7.30 8.94 -25.78
CA ASN A 56 -7.44 10.11 -26.66
C ASN A 56 -8.49 11.11 -26.13
N ARG A 57 -9.57 10.66 -25.46
CA ARG A 57 -10.49 11.50 -24.65
C ARG A 57 -11.30 10.58 -23.71
N GLY A 58 -11.09 10.56 -22.38
CA GLY A 58 -12.04 9.77 -21.56
C GLY A 58 -11.81 9.51 -20.08
N LEU A 59 -10.59 9.55 -19.53
CA LEU A 59 -10.46 9.45 -18.07
C LEU A 59 -10.82 10.82 -17.47
N GLY A 60 -12.10 11.00 -17.19
CA GLY A 60 -12.58 12.15 -16.43
C GLY A 60 -11.82 12.28 -15.11
N ALA A 61 -11.79 13.48 -14.54
CA ALA A 61 -10.98 13.76 -13.35
C ALA A 61 -11.23 12.76 -12.19
N TRP A 62 -12.45 12.23 -12.08
CA TRP A 62 -12.82 11.17 -11.14
C TRP A 62 -12.15 9.83 -11.42
N ALA A 63 -12.13 9.38 -12.68
CA ALA A 63 -11.50 8.12 -13.03
C ALA A 63 -9.98 8.20 -12.80
N LEU A 64 -9.34 9.31 -13.19
CA LEU A 64 -7.92 9.54 -12.89
C LEU A 64 -7.67 9.65 -11.38
N ALA A 65 -8.54 10.31 -10.61
CA ALA A 65 -8.39 10.41 -9.16
C ALA A 65 -8.47 9.04 -8.48
N LEU A 66 -9.57 8.31 -8.72
CA LEU A 66 -9.82 7.02 -8.06
C LEU A 66 -8.77 5.98 -8.43
N THR A 67 -8.33 5.98 -9.68
CA THR A 67 -7.26 5.08 -10.15
C THR A 67 -5.86 5.57 -9.76
N ALA A 68 -5.65 6.86 -9.50
CA ALA A 68 -4.41 7.36 -8.90
C ALA A 68 -4.35 7.12 -7.39
N THR A 69 -5.45 6.70 -6.76
CA THR A 69 -5.45 6.38 -5.33
C THR A 69 -4.63 5.12 -5.07
N VAL A 70 -3.65 5.24 -4.19
CA VAL A 70 -2.85 4.11 -3.70
C VAL A 70 -3.35 3.77 -2.29
N GLN A 71 -4.57 3.26 -2.18
CA GLN A 71 -5.02 2.62 -0.95
C GLN A 71 -4.56 1.18 -0.96
N SER A 72 -4.01 0.71 0.15
CA SER A 72 -3.37 -0.61 0.24
C SER A 72 -3.80 -1.36 1.51
N GLY A 73 -3.24 -2.55 1.73
CA GLY A 73 -3.33 -3.25 3.02
C GLY A 73 -2.84 -2.39 4.20
N GLY A 74 -1.94 -1.43 3.98
CA GLY A 74 -1.57 -0.45 4.99
C GLY A 74 -2.76 0.43 5.41
N THR A 75 -3.59 0.85 4.46
CA THR A 75 -4.81 1.64 4.69
C THR A 75 -5.80 0.92 5.59
N PHE A 76 -6.08 -0.36 5.29
CA PHE A 76 -7.20 -1.07 5.91
C PHE A 76 -6.81 -2.04 7.02
N MET A 77 -5.53 -2.35 7.19
CA MET A 77 -5.05 -3.23 8.26
C MET A 77 -3.94 -2.56 9.05
N GLY A 78 -2.94 -1.97 8.38
CA GLY A 78 -1.79 -1.34 9.04
C GLY A 78 -2.18 -0.15 9.94
N PHE A 79 -2.81 0.89 9.39
CA PHE A 79 -3.22 2.05 10.19
C PHE A 79 -4.32 1.73 11.20
N PRO A 80 -5.37 0.96 10.85
CA PRO A 80 -6.35 0.50 11.82
C PRO A 80 -5.74 -0.19 13.04
N SER A 81 -4.78 -1.08 12.81
CA SER A 81 -4.00 -1.78 13.84
C SER A 81 -3.26 -0.79 14.76
N LEU A 82 -2.71 0.30 14.20
CA LEU A 82 -2.03 1.35 14.95
C LEU A 82 -2.99 2.24 15.73
N VAL A 83 -4.13 2.65 15.15
CA VAL A 83 -5.15 3.45 15.85
C VAL A 83 -5.73 2.65 17.01
N TYR A 84 -6.03 1.37 16.79
CA TYR A 84 -6.50 0.47 17.83
C TYR A 84 -5.50 0.33 18.98
N LYS A 85 -4.21 0.20 18.66
CA LYS A 85 -3.16 0.07 19.67
C LYS A 85 -2.88 1.38 20.41
N HIS A 86 -2.75 2.49 19.71
CA HIS A 86 -2.13 3.70 20.26
C HIS A 86 -3.09 4.88 20.42
N GLY A 87 -4.32 4.75 19.92
CA GLY A 87 -5.39 5.71 20.08
C GLY A 87 -5.31 6.92 19.14
N TRP A 88 -5.85 8.05 19.61
CA TRP A 88 -6.10 9.24 18.80
C TRP A 88 -4.85 9.93 18.29
N ILE A 89 -3.68 9.71 18.90
CA ILE A 89 -2.42 10.33 18.46
C ILE A 89 -2.08 9.96 17.00
N VAL A 90 -2.52 8.79 16.54
CA VAL A 90 -2.34 8.30 15.16
C VAL A 90 -3.15 9.13 14.15
N ALA A 91 -4.14 9.92 14.58
CA ALA A 91 -4.87 10.82 13.71
C ALA A 91 -3.97 11.93 13.11
N LEU A 92 -2.98 12.43 13.88
CA LEU A 92 -1.99 13.40 13.37
C LEU A 92 -1.17 12.80 12.23
N TRP A 93 -0.85 11.50 12.35
CA TRP A 93 -0.21 10.72 11.30
C TRP A 93 -1.07 10.63 10.05
N ILE A 94 -2.31 10.19 10.20
CA ILE A 94 -3.25 9.96 9.10
C ILE A 94 -3.60 11.28 8.38
N GLY A 95 -3.63 12.41 9.08
CA GLY A 95 -3.88 13.73 8.48
C GLY A 95 -2.93 14.06 7.33
N SER A 96 -1.70 13.51 7.33
CA SER A 96 -0.73 13.70 6.24
C SER A 96 -1.20 13.12 4.89
N TYR A 97 -1.91 11.99 4.89
CA TYR A 97 -2.41 11.33 3.67
C TYR A 97 -3.45 12.14 2.91
N MET A 98 -4.14 13.03 3.61
CA MET A 98 -5.07 13.99 3.02
C MET A 98 -4.33 15.10 2.27
N VAL A 99 -3.10 15.40 2.70
CA VAL A 99 -2.25 16.46 2.16
C VAL A 99 -1.38 15.95 1.00
N VAL A 100 -1.04 14.65 0.97
CA VAL A 100 -0.19 14.02 -0.07
C VAL A 100 -0.56 14.42 -1.50
N PRO A 101 -1.83 14.33 -1.95
CA PRO A 101 -2.15 14.66 -3.33
C PRO A 101 -1.92 16.16 -3.61
N LEU A 102 -2.20 17.02 -2.63
CA LEU A 102 -2.08 18.48 -2.75
C LEU A 102 -0.62 18.92 -2.89
N THR A 103 0.26 18.43 -2.02
CA THR A 103 1.67 18.80 -2.00
C THR A 103 2.47 18.01 -3.02
N GLY A 104 2.37 16.68 -2.97
CA GLY A 104 3.18 15.78 -3.78
C GLY A 104 2.87 15.83 -5.26
N PHE A 105 1.62 15.55 -5.62
CA PHE A 105 1.20 15.55 -7.01
C PHE A 105 1.05 16.98 -7.56
N GLY A 106 0.74 17.94 -6.69
CA GLY A 106 0.66 19.35 -7.04
C GLY A 106 2.01 19.96 -7.43
N ILE A 107 3.09 19.60 -6.72
CA ILE A 107 4.46 20.08 -6.96
C ILE A 107 5.11 19.22 -8.06
N ILE A 108 5.54 18.00 -7.74
CA ILE A 108 6.38 17.18 -8.63
C ILE A 108 5.56 16.59 -9.78
N GLY A 109 4.34 16.11 -9.51
CA GLY A 109 3.54 15.36 -10.47
C GLY A 109 3.28 16.10 -11.79
N LYS A 110 2.92 17.39 -11.72
CA LYS A 110 2.70 18.22 -12.91
C LYS A 110 3.96 18.37 -13.77
N ARG A 111 5.11 18.61 -13.12
CA ARG A 111 6.38 18.82 -13.81
C ARG A 111 6.87 17.53 -14.46
N LEU A 112 6.71 16.41 -13.76
CA LEU A 112 7.06 15.09 -14.26
C LEU A 112 6.21 14.68 -15.48
N ALA A 113 4.90 14.92 -15.43
CA ALA A 113 4.01 14.67 -16.57
C ALA A 113 4.36 15.54 -17.80
N HIS A 114 4.83 16.77 -17.58
CA HIS A 114 5.33 17.62 -18.67
C HIS A 114 6.62 17.07 -19.28
N LEU A 115 7.59 16.68 -18.45
CA LEU A 115 8.85 16.11 -18.90
C LEU A 115 8.66 14.78 -19.63
N SER A 116 7.81 13.89 -19.11
CA SER A 116 7.43 12.63 -19.75
C SER A 116 6.87 12.83 -21.16
N ARG A 117 5.98 13.82 -21.36
CA ARG A 117 5.42 14.14 -22.68
C ARG A 117 6.48 14.66 -23.66
N ARG A 118 7.46 15.42 -23.18
CA ARG A 118 8.56 15.94 -24.02
C ARG A 118 9.57 14.88 -24.42
N THR A 119 9.90 13.97 -23.51
CA THR A 119 10.90 12.92 -23.75
C THR A 119 10.31 11.66 -24.37
N GLY A 120 8.99 11.49 -24.31
CA GLY A 120 8.32 10.24 -24.66
C GLY A 120 8.53 9.13 -23.62
N ALA A 121 9.19 9.44 -22.49
CA ALA A 121 9.48 8.46 -21.45
C ALA A 121 8.19 7.98 -20.77
N VAL A 122 8.02 6.66 -20.68
CA VAL A 122 6.82 6.03 -20.13
C VAL A 122 7.03 5.56 -18.68
N THR A 123 8.28 5.40 -18.25
CA THR A 123 8.65 5.00 -16.89
C THR A 123 9.54 6.04 -16.23
N VAL A 124 9.54 6.10 -14.89
CA VAL A 124 10.44 7.00 -14.13
C VAL A 124 11.93 6.68 -14.38
N PRO A 125 12.36 5.39 -14.39
CA PRO A 125 13.75 5.05 -14.75
C PRO A 125 14.13 5.52 -16.16
N ASP A 126 13.24 5.37 -17.14
CA ASP A 126 13.50 5.79 -18.51
C ASP A 126 13.55 7.33 -18.64
N LEU A 127 12.70 8.04 -17.88
CA LEU A 127 12.75 9.48 -17.80
C LEU A 127 14.08 9.97 -17.21
N PHE A 128 14.52 9.38 -16.10
CA PHE A 128 15.79 9.76 -15.48
C PHE A 128 16.96 9.46 -16.40
N ARG A 129 16.98 8.28 -17.04
CA ARG A 129 18.00 7.98 -18.03
C ARG A 129 18.03 9.02 -19.15
N THR A 130 16.87 9.36 -19.72
CA THR A 130 16.79 10.29 -20.85
C THR A 130 17.21 11.71 -20.41
N ARG A 131 16.81 12.12 -19.20
CA ARG A 131 17.19 13.42 -18.60
C ARG A 131 18.68 13.58 -18.37
N PHE A 132 19.39 12.50 -18.07
CA PHE A 132 20.82 12.54 -17.72
C PHE A 132 21.72 11.82 -18.74
N ASN A 133 21.16 11.36 -19.86
CA ASN A 133 21.80 10.53 -20.88
C ASN A 133 22.68 9.40 -20.32
N SER A 134 22.25 8.77 -19.21
CA SER A 134 23.08 7.82 -18.45
C SER A 134 22.37 6.49 -18.26
N PRO A 135 22.86 5.40 -18.87
CA PRO A 135 22.34 4.05 -18.65
C PRO A 135 22.41 3.63 -17.17
N ALA A 136 23.46 4.05 -16.46
CA ALA A 136 23.66 3.74 -15.06
C ALA A 136 22.55 4.33 -14.17
N VAL A 137 22.18 5.61 -14.40
CA VAL A 137 21.07 6.26 -13.67
C VAL A 137 19.77 5.48 -13.84
N GLY A 138 19.45 5.09 -15.09
CA GLY A 138 18.26 4.29 -15.38
C GLY A 138 18.28 2.94 -14.66
N LEU A 139 19.39 2.20 -14.75
CA LEU A 139 19.52 0.88 -14.14
C LEU A 139 19.46 0.94 -12.61
N THR A 140 20.16 1.88 -11.97
CA THR A 140 20.10 2.08 -10.52
C THR A 140 18.68 2.41 -10.07
N CYS A 141 17.95 3.25 -10.83
CA CYS A 141 16.55 3.53 -10.56
C CYS A 141 15.68 2.29 -10.65
N THR A 142 15.87 1.46 -11.68
CA THR A 142 15.14 0.20 -11.84
C THR A 142 15.42 -0.77 -10.69
N ILE A 143 16.68 -0.94 -10.26
CA ILE A 143 17.05 -1.88 -9.18
C ILE A 143 16.37 -1.50 -7.86
N PHE A 144 16.47 -0.25 -7.43
CA PHE A 144 15.82 0.19 -6.18
C PHE A 144 14.29 0.17 -6.28
N LEU A 145 13.75 0.45 -7.47
CA LEU A 145 12.30 0.36 -7.71
C LEU A 145 11.84 -1.09 -7.50
N LEU A 146 12.53 -2.06 -8.09
CA LEU A 146 12.25 -3.49 -7.91
C LEU A 146 12.35 -3.90 -6.43
N LEU A 147 13.39 -3.44 -5.72
CA LEU A 147 13.58 -3.72 -4.30
C LEU A 147 12.39 -3.25 -3.46
N TYR A 148 12.09 -1.94 -3.48
CA TYR A 148 11.05 -1.38 -2.61
C TYR A 148 9.66 -1.89 -2.99
N MET A 149 9.34 -2.00 -4.28
CA MET A 149 8.04 -2.53 -4.71
C MET A 149 7.85 -4.00 -4.33
N SER A 150 8.93 -4.80 -4.27
CA SER A 150 8.83 -6.19 -3.80
C SER A 150 8.42 -6.29 -2.33
N PHE A 151 9.06 -5.52 -1.44
CA PHE A 151 8.66 -5.48 -0.02
C PHE A 151 7.23 -4.96 0.17
N LEU A 152 6.83 -3.96 -0.62
CA LEU A 152 5.47 -3.43 -0.61
C LEU A 152 4.46 -4.51 -1.02
N MET A 153 4.79 -5.30 -2.04
CA MET A 153 3.99 -6.44 -2.52
C MET A 153 3.88 -7.54 -1.46
N PHE A 154 4.96 -7.88 -0.74
CA PHE A 154 4.89 -8.88 0.33
C PHE A 154 3.87 -8.52 1.42
N ALA A 155 3.82 -7.25 1.83
CA ALA A 155 2.82 -6.77 2.79
C ALA A 155 1.38 -6.94 2.28
N GLN A 156 1.15 -6.74 0.98
CA GLN A 156 -0.16 -6.91 0.37
C GLN A 156 -0.61 -8.38 0.36
N PHE A 157 0.28 -9.31 0.03
CA PHE A 157 -0.07 -10.73 -0.01
C PHE A 157 -0.50 -11.25 1.37
N LYS A 158 0.19 -10.85 2.45
CA LYS A 158 -0.26 -11.13 3.83
C LYS A 158 -1.65 -10.54 4.09
N ALA A 159 -1.87 -9.27 3.73
CA ALA A 159 -3.16 -8.62 3.94
C ALA A 159 -4.30 -9.33 3.20
N GLY A 160 -4.11 -9.69 1.92
CA GLY A 160 -5.09 -10.43 1.14
C GLY A 160 -5.40 -11.82 1.72
N ALA A 161 -4.38 -12.51 2.21
CA ALA A 161 -4.52 -13.80 2.87
C ALA A 161 -5.35 -13.71 4.18
N ILE A 162 -5.10 -12.68 5.00
CA ILE A 162 -5.86 -12.44 6.25
C ILE A 162 -7.34 -12.19 5.95
N VAL A 163 -7.68 -11.33 4.97
CA VAL A 163 -9.10 -11.11 4.63
C VAL A 163 -9.77 -12.42 4.21
N MET A 164 -9.10 -13.20 3.36
CA MET A 164 -9.66 -14.46 2.87
C MET A 164 -9.81 -15.50 3.98
N GLN A 165 -8.84 -15.59 4.89
CA GLN A 165 -8.89 -16.45 6.07
C GLN A 165 -10.09 -16.10 6.97
N LEU A 166 -10.31 -14.81 7.23
CA LEU A 166 -11.38 -14.36 8.13
C LEU A 166 -12.75 -14.46 7.47
N ALA A 167 -12.84 -14.36 6.15
CA ALA A 167 -14.09 -14.57 5.41
C ALA A 167 -14.49 -16.05 5.27
N TRP A 168 -13.59 -16.98 5.59
CA TRP A 168 -13.86 -18.42 5.48
C TRP A 168 -15.01 -18.84 6.42
N PRO A 169 -15.96 -19.69 5.97
CA PRO A 169 -17.02 -20.20 6.85
C PRO A 169 -16.43 -20.86 8.11
N ASP A 170 -17.03 -20.59 9.27
CA ASP A 170 -16.58 -21.12 10.58
C ASP A 170 -15.18 -20.62 11.01
N SER A 171 -14.76 -19.43 10.56
CA SER A 171 -13.49 -18.78 10.95
C SER A 171 -13.41 -18.30 12.41
N SER A 172 -14.45 -18.53 13.21
CA SER A 172 -14.70 -17.81 14.47
C SER A 172 -14.47 -18.58 15.76
N GLU A 173 -13.83 -19.74 15.71
CA GLU A 173 -13.29 -20.40 16.91
C GLU A 173 -11.77 -20.34 16.88
N LEU A 174 -11.21 -19.24 17.38
CA LEU A 174 -9.82 -19.19 17.81
C LEU A 174 -9.78 -18.46 19.16
N SER A 175 -9.36 -19.21 20.18
CA SER A 175 -9.49 -18.91 21.61
C SER A 175 -9.00 -17.53 22.01
N ILE A 176 -9.86 -16.82 22.73
CA ILE A 176 -9.47 -15.73 23.63
C ILE A 176 -9.02 -16.40 24.94
N SER A 177 -7.74 -16.77 25.07
CA SER A 177 -7.11 -17.07 26.37
C SER A 177 -5.59 -17.23 26.27
N GLU A 178 -4.89 -16.69 27.29
CA GLU A 178 -3.42 -16.66 27.43
C GLU A 178 -2.74 -18.04 27.57
N ASP A 179 -3.49 -19.13 27.79
CA ASP A 179 -2.96 -20.49 28.03
C ASP A 179 -3.57 -21.58 27.12
N ALA A 180 -4.18 -21.21 26.00
CA ALA A 180 -4.66 -22.20 25.06
C ALA A 180 -3.48 -22.85 24.30
N THR A 181 -3.27 -24.15 24.50
CA THR A 181 -2.68 -25.04 23.48
C THR A 181 -3.20 -24.62 22.11
N PRO A 182 -2.35 -24.51 21.05
CA PRO A 182 -2.76 -23.95 19.77
C PRO A 182 -4.05 -24.64 19.34
N VAL A 183 -5.17 -23.90 19.47
CA VAL A 183 -6.50 -24.38 19.11
C VAL A 183 -6.35 -24.92 17.72
N SER A 184 -6.64 -26.20 17.55
CA SER A 184 -6.40 -26.98 16.34
C SER A 184 -6.68 -26.12 15.10
N GLU A 185 -5.63 -25.49 14.56
CA GLU A 185 -5.71 -24.85 13.25
C GLU A 185 -6.20 -25.96 12.35
N ILE A 186 -7.39 -25.80 11.76
CA ILE A 186 -7.88 -26.78 10.80
C ILE A 186 -6.82 -26.85 9.71
N THR A 187 -6.01 -27.90 9.80
CA THR A 187 -4.84 -28.12 8.99
C THR A 187 -5.27 -29.12 7.95
N TYR A 188 -5.27 -28.67 6.70
CA TYR A 188 -5.53 -29.54 5.58
C TYR A 188 -4.23 -30.28 5.26
N ASP A 189 -4.17 -31.56 5.60
CA ASP A 189 -3.06 -32.42 5.25
C ASP A 189 -3.22 -32.84 3.78
N ILE A 190 -2.40 -32.27 2.89
CA ILE A 190 -2.26 -32.79 1.53
C ILE A 190 -1.19 -33.88 1.56
N VAL A 191 -1.62 -35.13 1.36
CA VAL A 191 -0.71 -36.28 1.23
C VAL A 191 -0.32 -36.41 -0.24
N LEU A 192 0.83 -35.83 -0.60
CA LEU A 192 1.54 -36.16 -1.84
C LEU A 192 2.44 -37.38 -1.58
N PRO A 193 2.76 -38.21 -2.59
CA PRO A 193 3.67 -39.34 -2.41
C PRO A 193 5.03 -38.85 -1.89
N GLY A 194 5.30 -39.11 -0.61
CA GLY A 194 6.57 -38.75 0.07
C GLY A 194 6.61 -37.41 0.82
N TYR A 195 5.58 -36.56 0.78
CA TYR A 195 5.55 -35.28 1.51
C TYR A 195 4.18 -35.02 2.15
N LYS A 196 4.18 -34.72 3.46
CA LYS A 196 3.00 -34.20 4.19
C LYS A 196 3.11 -32.68 4.25
N ILE A 197 2.24 -31.97 3.53
CA ILE A 197 2.18 -30.50 3.61
C ILE A 197 0.96 -30.12 4.46
N LYS A 198 1.22 -29.44 5.57
CA LYS A 198 0.21 -28.86 6.47
C LYS A 198 -0.21 -27.49 5.94
N LEU A 199 -1.44 -27.33 5.46
CA LEU A 199 -1.98 -26.03 5.05
C LEU A 199 -2.97 -25.50 6.09
N THR A 200 -2.75 -24.29 6.59
CA THR A 200 -3.74 -23.56 7.39
C THR A 200 -4.68 -22.74 6.51
N ARG A 201 -5.79 -22.24 7.05
CA ARG A 201 -6.72 -21.33 6.34
C ARG A 201 -6.01 -20.10 5.77
N TYR A 202 -4.99 -19.58 6.46
CA TYR A 202 -4.14 -18.51 5.96
C TYR A 202 -3.43 -18.91 4.65
N HIS A 203 -2.83 -20.10 4.60
CA HIS A 203 -2.12 -20.59 3.41
C HIS A 203 -3.06 -20.77 2.22
N ILE A 204 -4.27 -21.31 2.46
CA ILE A 204 -5.29 -21.43 1.42
C ILE A 204 -5.72 -20.04 0.94
N GLY A 205 -5.94 -19.11 1.86
CA GLY A 205 -6.28 -17.73 1.53
C GLY A 205 -5.20 -17.05 0.70
N LEU A 206 -3.93 -17.25 1.05
CA LEU A 206 -2.76 -16.76 0.32
C LEU A 206 -2.71 -17.32 -1.12
N LEU A 207 -2.95 -18.62 -1.29
CA LEU A 207 -2.95 -19.25 -2.62
C LEU A 207 -4.13 -18.78 -3.48
N ILE A 208 -5.34 -18.72 -2.94
CA ILE A 208 -6.52 -18.22 -3.65
C ILE A 208 -6.31 -16.76 -4.07
N PHE A 209 -5.85 -15.92 -3.15
CA PHE A 209 -5.54 -14.52 -3.41
C PHE A 209 -4.49 -14.39 -4.53
N THR A 210 -3.39 -15.14 -4.43
CA THR A 210 -2.31 -15.13 -5.43
C THR A 210 -2.81 -15.56 -6.81
N CYS A 211 -3.47 -16.72 -6.89
CA CYS A 211 -3.99 -17.23 -8.15
C CYS A 211 -4.97 -16.25 -8.79
N THR A 212 -5.84 -15.65 -7.99
CA THR A 212 -6.80 -14.63 -8.46
C THR A 212 -6.06 -13.43 -9.03
N VAL A 213 -5.21 -12.79 -8.24
CA VAL A 213 -4.61 -11.50 -8.61
C VAL A 213 -3.63 -11.63 -9.76
N VAL A 214 -2.78 -12.66 -9.73
CA VAL A 214 -1.84 -12.91 -10.83
C VAL A 214 -2.61 -13.21 -12.11
N SER A 215 -3.64 -14.07 -12.08
CA SER A 215 -4.39 -14.45 -13.29
C SER A 215 -5.09 -13.27 -13.95
N TYR A 216 -5.85 -12.45 -13.20
CA TYR A 216 -6.55 -11.32 -13.84
C TYR A 216 -5.58 -10.22 -14.29
N THR A 217 -4.45 -10.04 -13.60
CA THR A 217 -3.43 -9.07 -14.01
C THR A 217 -2.76 -9.49 -15.32
N LEU A 218 -2.48 -10.79 -15.48
CA LEU A 218 -1.98 -11.37 -16.74
C LEU A 218 -2.93 -11.12 -17.92
N ILE A 219 -4.25 -11.20 -17.67
CA ILE A 219 -5.30 -11.03 -18.69
C ILE A 219 -5.61 -9.56 -18.98
N GLY A 220 -5.70 -8.70 -17.96
CA GLY A 220 -6.21 -7.33 -18.06
C GLY A 220 -5.18 -6.30 -18.55
N GLY A 221 -3.89 -6.51 -18.30
CA GLY A 221 -2.85 -5.53 -18.59
C GLY A 221 -3.08 -4.17 -17.88
N PHE A 222 -2.41 -3.11 -18.35
CA PHE A 222 -2.50 -1.78 -17.73
C PHE A 222 -3.92 -1.23 -17.71
N LEU A 223 -4.66 -1.35 -18.82
CA LEU A 223 -5.97 -0.73 -18.91
C LEU A 223 -7.07 -1.51 -18.17
N GLY A 224 -7.00 -2.84 -18.19
CA GLY A 224 -7.87 -3.66 -17.35
C GLY A 224 -7.68 -3.31 -15.88
N ALA A 225 -6.43 -3.12 -15.43
CA ALA A 225 -6.12 -2.70 -14.08
C ALA A 225 -6.78 -1.34 -13.72
N VAL A 226 -6.73 -0.34 -14.61
CA VAL A 226 -7.37 0.97 -14.36
C VAL A 226 -8.88 0.83 -14.10
N TRP A 227 -9.58 0.00 -14.86
CA TRP A 227 -11.03 -0.19 -14.68
C TRP A 227 -11.39 -1.02 -13.45
N THR A 228 -10.59 -2.04 -13.15
CA THR A 228 -10.77 -2.80 -11.90
C THR A 228 -10.51 -1.90 -10.69
N ASP A 229 -9.47 -1.08 -10.71
CA ASP A 229 -9.13 -0.16 -9.62
C ASP A 229 -10.26 0.85 -9.36
N LEU A 230 -10.93 1.34 -10.42
CA LEU A 230 -12.08 2.23 -10.30
C LEU A 230 -13.25 1.56 -9.57
N PHE A 231 -13.61 0.34 -9.99
CA PHE A 231 -14.66 -0.46 -9.37
C PHE A 231 -14.35 -0.76 -7.90
N GLN A 232 -13.11 -1.16 -7.62
CA GLN A 232 -12.65 -1.50 -6.28
C GLN A 232 -12.65 -0.27 -5.36
N SER A 233 -12.21 0.88 -5.85
CA SER A 233 -12.25 2.15 -5.10
C SER A 233 -13.67 2.55 -4.73
N LEU A 234 -14.63 2.42 -5.64
CA LEU A 234 -16.03 2.73 -5.32
C LEU A 234 -16.56 1.83 -4.19
N LEU A 235 -16.30 0.52 -4.28
CA LEU A 235 -16.73 -0.43 -3.26
C LEU A 235 -16.02 -0.23 -1.92
N MET A 236 -14.75 0.17 -1.93
CA MET A 236 -14.03 0.52 -0.72
C MET A 236 -14.71 1.65 0.04
N PHE A 237 -15.12 2.71 -0.66
CA PHE A 237 -15.83 3.83 -0.04
C PHE A 237 -17.16 3.40 0.57
N VAL A 238 -17.95 2.61 -0.15
CA VAL A 238 -19.22 2.08 0.34
C VAL A 238 -19.01 1.20 1.59
N GLY A 239 -18.05 0.27 1.55
CA GLY A 239 -17.75 -0.62 2.67
C GLY A 239 -17.32 0.12 3.93
N VAL A 240 -16.48 1.16 3.79
CA VAL A 240 -16.05 2.02 4.91
C VAL A 240 -17.23 2.79 5.51
N MET A 241 -18.11 3.35 4.69
CA MET A 241 -19.27 4.09 5.18
C MET A 241 -20.26 3.20 5.94
N ILE A 242 -20.50 1.99 5.44
CA ILE A 242 -21.36 1.00 6.14
C ILE A 242 -20.72 0.61 7.47
N LEU A 243 -19.42 0.31 7.49
CA LEU A 243 -18.71 -0.07 8.72
C LEU A 243 -18.65 1.08 9.72
N LEU A 244 -18.51 2.33 9.27
CA LEU A 244 -18.55 3.51 10.13
C LEU A 244 -19.88 3.60 10.86
N TYR A 245 -20.99 3.49 10.12
CA TYR A 245 -22.33 3.50 10.69
C TYR A 245 -22.54 2.34 11.68
N ALA A 246 -22.15 1.13 11.30
CA ALA A 246 -22.29 -0.06 12.16
C ALA A 246 -21.45 0.03 13.44
N SER A 247 -20.22 0.55 13.35
CA SER A 247 -19.31 0.68 14.50
C SER A 247 -19.76 1.77 15.46
N LEU A 248 -20.28 2.90 14.94
CA LEU A 248 -20.79 3.99 15.77
C LEU A 248 -22.06 3.58 16.53
N THR A 249 -23.00 2.88 15.88
CA THR A 249 -24.22 2.42 16.53
C THR A 249 -23.92 1.33 17.57
N ALA A 250 -23.04 0.39 17.25
CA ALA A 250 -22.63 -0.66 18.18
C ALA A 250 -21.89 -0.10 19.42
N ALA A 251 -21.04 0.90 19.24
CA ALA A 251 -20.31 1.52 20.37
C ALA A 251 -21.14 2.55 21.17
N GLY A 252 -22.37 2.86 20.75
CA GLY A 252 -23.20 3.89 21.39
C GLY A 252 -22.72 5.32 21.14
N GLY A 253 -22.04 5.57 20.02
CA GLY A 253 -21.48 6.86 19.63
C GLY A 253 -19.98 7.01 19.91
N LEU A 254 -19.36 8.01 19.27
CA LEU A 254 -17.91 8.23 19.33
C LEU A 254 -17.42 8.65 20.72
N GLU A 255 -18.22 9.45 21.44
CA GLU A 255 -17.88 9.87 22.80
C GLU A 255 -17.81 8.66 23.74
N ASN A 256 -18.84 7.80 23.72
CA ASN A 256 -18.87 6.59 24.54
C ASN A 256 -17.73 5.63 24.18
N ALA A 257 -17.45 5.45 22.89
CA ALA A 257 -16.31 4.65 22.42
C ALA A 257 -14.97 5.16 22.98
N THR A 258 -14.77 6.48 22.94
CA THR A 258 -13.54 7.12 23.42
C THR A 258 -13.41 6.99 24.93
N LEU A 259 -14.48 7.27 25.68
CA LEU A 259 -14.49 7.14 27.14
C LEU A 259 -14.30 5.70 27.61
N THR A 260 -14.90 4.73 26.91
CA THR A 260 -14.73 3.30 27.22
C THR A 260 -13.29 2.86 26.95
N SER A 261 -12.71 3.26 25.82
CA SER A 261 -11.30 2.97 25.52
C SER A 261 -10.37 3.60 26.56
N LEU A 262 -10.64 4.84 26.98
CA LEU A 262 -9.88 5.55 28.02
C LEU A 262 -9.91 4.82 29.36
N LYS A 263 -11.04 4.22 29.75
CA LYS A 263 -11.13 3.42 30.99
C LYS A 263 -10.22 2.20 30.96
N HIS A 264 -10.03 1.58 29.79
CA HIS A 264 -9.20 0.38 29.64
C HIS A 264 -7.70 0.69 29.45
N THR A 265 -7.36 1.88 28.94
CA THR A 265 -5.99 2.20 28.48
C THR A 265 -5.38 3.44 29.17
N GLY A 266 -6.18 4.22 29.88
CA GLY A 266 -5.75 5.45 30.53
C GLY A 266 -5.61 6.65 29.58
N PRO A 267 -5.07 7.79 30.07
CA PRO A 267 -5.07 9.07 29.36
C PRO A 267 -4.21 9.07 28.08
N GLY A 268 -3.18 8.23 28.00
CA GLY A 268 -2.30 8.13 26.83
C GLY A 268 -3.01 7.74 25.53
N TYR A 269 -4.25 7.23 25.59
CA TYR A 269 -5.04 6.89 24.41
C TYR A 269 -5.63 8.13 23.68
N VAL A 270 -5.78 9.24 24.39
CA VAL A 270 -6.28 10.52 23.83
C VAL A 270 -5.20 11.60 23.80
N THR A 271 -4.15 11.48 24.62
CA THR A 271 -3.03 12.44 24.67
C THR A 271 -1.75 11.87 24.07
N GLY A 272 -0.93 12.73 23.47
CA GLY A 272 0.44 12.35 23.10
C GLY A 272 1.27 11.99 24.34
N PRO A 273 2.25 11.06 24.21
CA PRO A 273 2.79 10.49 22.97
C PRO A 273 2.13 9.17 22.50
N GLY A 274 0.92 8.85 23.00
CA GLY A 274 0.17 7.64 22.64
C GLY A 274 0.24 6.54 23.69
N TYR A 275 -0.78 5.69 23.72
CA TYR A 275 -0.82 4.54 24.62
C TYR A 275 0.22 3.49 24.23
N ASN A 276 0.94 2.95 25.21
CA ASN A 276 1.81 1.80 25.04
C ASN A 276 1.48 0.76 26.12
N SER A 277 1.18 -0.47 25.72
CA SER A 277 0.76 -1.54 26.63
C SER A 277 1.92 -2.16 27.41
N VAL A 278 3.16 -1.87 27.03
CA VAL A 278 4.36 -2.43 27.66
C VAL A 278 4.94 -1.41 28.63
N GLU A 279 4.91 -1.75 29.91
CA GLU A 279 5.45 -0.91 30.98
C GLU A 279 6.97 -0.75 30.81
N GLY A 280 7.46 0.50 30.79
CA GLY A 280 8.88 0.83 30.53
C GLY A 280 9.32 0.82 29.06
N ALA A 281 8.43 0.50 28.11
CA ALA A 281 8.73 0.67 26.69
C ALA A 281 8.78 2.16 26.30
N PRO A 282 9.62 2.54 25.32
CA PRO A 282 9.68 3.91 24.84
C PRO A 282 8.31 4.40 24.36
N ASP A 283 8.09 5.70 24.48
CA ASP A 283 6.92 6.40 23.95
C ASP A 283 6.63 5.94 22.51
N PHE A 284 5.36 5.65 22.20
CA PHE A 284 4.99 5.15 20.87
C PHE A 284 5.31 6.18 19.78
N LEU A 285 4.91 7.44 20.00
CA LEU A 285 5.05 8.51 19.02
C LEU A 285 5.62 9.78 19.67
N PRO A 286 6.91 9.80 20.06
CA PRO A 286 7.57 11.02 20.49
C PRO A 286 7.51 12.07 19.36
N LEU A 287 7.60 13.36 19.71
CA LEU A 287 7.39 14.45 18.77
C LEU A 287 8.30 14.37 17.52
N SER A 288 9.56 13.97 17.70
CA SER A 288 10.51 13.76 16.60
C SER A 288 10.01 12.72 15.59
N LEU A 289 9.46 11.61 16.09
CA LEU A 289 8.93 10.52 15.29
C LEU A 289 7.60 10.93 14.62
N ALA A 290 6.74 11.64 15.36
CA ALA A 290 5.50 12.20 14.82
C ALA A 290 5.76 13.10 13.61
N ILE A 291 6.71 14.04 13.73
CA ILE A 291 7.13 14.94 12.64
C ILE A 291 7.73 14.13 11.49
N SER A 292 8.64 13.20 11.80
CA SER A 292 9.31 12.37 10.80
C SER A 292 8.31 11.69 9.89
N PHE A 293 7.30 11.06 10.48
CA PHE A 293 6.37 10.27 9.72
C PHE A 293 5.25 11.08 9.07
N PHE A 294 4.90 12.25 9.60
CA PHE A 294 4.11 13.21 8.83
C PHE A 294 4.84 13.51 7.51
N ILE A 295 6.15 13.76 7.57
CA ILE A 295 6.99 13.94 6.37
C ILE A 295 7.06 12.64 5.54
N VAL A 296 7.21 11.46 6.16
CA VAL A 296 7.22 10.17 5.47
C VAL A 296 5.98 9.98 4.63
N TRP A 297 4.79 10.25 5.15
CA TRP A 297 3.61 9.99 4.36
C TRP A 297 3.37 11.08 3.31
N VAL A 298 3.56 12.37 3.66
CA VAL A 298 3.45 13.49 2.71
C VAL A 298 4.36 13.29 1.50
N TRP A 299 5.63 12.92 1.72
CA TRP A 299 6.65 12.86 0.68
C TRP A 299 6.98 11.44 0.19
N GLY A 300 6.77 10.44 1.04
CA GLY A 300 6.83 9.00 0.75
C GLY A 300 6.03 8.60 -0.46
N GLY A 301 4.73 8.93 -0.43
CA GLY A 301 3.82 8.60 -1.54
C GLY A 301 4.29 9.19 -2.88
N VAL A 302 4.91 10.37 -2.85
CA VAL A 302 5.42 11.09 -4.03
C VAL A 302 6.67 10.47 -4.59
N GLY A 303 7.54 9.97 -3.71
CA GLY A 303 8.79 9.29 -4.10
C GLY A 303 8.56 7.93 -4.74
N THR A 304 7.36 7.33 -4.66
CA THR A 304 7.11 6.02 -5.25
C THR A 304 6.89 6.10 -6.78
N PRO A 305 7.65 5.37 -7.60
CA PRO A 305 7.50 5.39 -9.06
C PRO A 305 6.10 4.94 -9.55
N ALA A 306 5.41 4.07 -8.81
CA ALA A 306 4.10 3.55 -9.19
C ALA A 306 3.01 4.63 -9.26
N GLY A 307 2.98 5.56 -8.29
CA GLY A 307 2.04 6.70 -8.31
C GLY A 307 2.38 7.71 -9.42
N LEU A 308 3.67 7.93 -9.67
CA LEU A 308 4.16 8.88 -10.67
C LEU A 308 3.82 8.47 -12.11
N VAL A 309 3.90 7.18 -12.45
CA VAL A 309 3.59 6.68 -13.80
C VAL A 309 2.14 6.96 -14.21
N ARG A 310 1.20 6.90 -13.26
CA ARG A 310 -0.23 7.19 -13.51
C ARG A 310 -0.47 8.67 -13.84
N LEU A 311 0.32 9.56 -13.24
CA LEU A 311 0.29 10.99 -13.55
C LEU A 311 0.94 11.29 -14.91
N MET A 312 2.04 10.61 -15.23
CA MET A 312 2.71 10.70 -16.54
C MET A 312 1.79 10.31 -17.70
N ALA A 313 0.86 9.38 -17.47
CA ALA A 313 -0.12 8.95 -18.47
C ALA A 313 -1.21 10.01 -18.80
N SER A 314 -1.36 11.06 -17.97
CA SER A 314 -2.39 12.09 -18.18
C SER A 314 -1.96 13.12 -19.23
N GLN A 315 -2.83 13.37 -20.20
CA GLN A 315 -2.56 14.25 -21.34
C GLN A 315 -2.96 15.72 -21.09
N ASP A 316 -3.84 15.99 -20.13
CA ASP A 316 -4.36 17.33 -19.83
C ASP A 316 -4.05 17.79 -18.40
N THR A 317 -3.39 18.95 -18.29
CA THR A 317 -3.04 19.59 -17.01
C THR A 317 -4.28 20.01 -16.21
N SER A 318 -5.39 20.36 -16.89
CA SER A 318 -6.65 20.73 -16.24
C SER A 318 -7.27 19.53 -15.51
N VAL A 319 -7.19 18.34 -16.12
CA VAL A 319 -7.68 17.07 -15.57
C VAL A 319 -6.83 16.68 -14.36
N ILE A 320 -5.49 16.76 -14.46
CA ILE A 320 -4.59 16.49 -13.33
C ILE A 320 -4.95 17.36 -12.12
N ARG A 321 -5.17 18.67 -12.33
CA ARG A 321 -5.51 19.60 -11.25
C ARG A 321 -6.81 19.22 -10.55
N LYS A 322 -7.86 18.90 -11.31
CA LYS A 322 -9.15 18.46 -10.75
C LYS A 322 -9.00 17.14 -10.01
N SER A 323 -8.25 16.18 -10.56
CA SER A 323 -8.01 14.87 -9.95
C SER A 323 -7.30 14.97 -8.61
N ILE A 324 -6.37 15.91 -8.43
CA ILE A 324 -5.68 16.14 -7.15
C ILE A 324 -6.67 16.49 -6.03
N TYR A 325 -7.60 17.41 -6.27
CA TYR A 325 -8.60 17.80 -5.27
C TYR A 325 -9.59 16.66 -4.99
N LEU A 326 -10.06 15.99 -6.03
CA LEU A 326 -10.97 14.85 -5.90
C LEU A 326 -10.33 13.70 -5.11
N LEU A 327 -9.05 13.42 -5.37
CA LEU A 327 -8.29 12.40 -4.67
C LEU A 327 -8.09 12.75 -3.19
N SER A 328 -7.84 14.02 -2.88
CA SER A 328 -7.72 14.49 -1.48
C SER A 328 -9.04 14.32 -0.72
N LEU A 329 -10.17 14.68 -1.35
CA LEU A 329 -11.51 14.49 -0.80
C LEU A 329 -11.85 13.01 -0.61
N TYR A 330 -11.51 12.17 -1.58
CA TYR A 330 -11.71 10.73 -1.49
C TYR A 330 -10.87 10.11 -0.36
N ASN A 331 -9.59 10.48 -0.23
CA ASN A 331 -8.74 10.04 0.87
C ASN A 331 -9.33 10.45 2.22
N MET A 332 -9.80 11.70 2.36
CA MET A 332 -10.48 12.17 3.57
C MET A 332 -11.69 11.28 3.92
N GLY A 333 -12.49 10.94 2.90
CA GLY A 333 -13.67 10.08 3.06
C GLY A 333 -13.38 8.61 3.37
N ILE A 334 -12.12 8.15 3.32
CA ILE A 334 -11.73 6.80 3.74
C ILE A 334 -11.01 6.86 5.10
N TYR A 335 -9.99 7.70 5.21
CA TYR A 335 -9.08 7.71 6.34
C TYR A 335 -9.71 8.24 7.64
N LEU A 336 -10.53 9.32 7.58
CA LEU A 336 -11.20 9.84 8.78
C LEU A 336 -12.19 8.83 9.37
N PRO A 337 -13.09 8.20 8.58
CA PRO A 337 -13.92 7.10 9.07
C PRO A 337 -13.15 5.95 9.69
N LEU A 338 -12.02 5.53 9.09
CA LEU A 338 -11.22 4.42 9.62
C LEU A 338 -10.67 4.70 11.03
N ILE A 339 -10.29 5.95 11.33
CA ILE A 339 -9.91 6.34 12.70
C ILE A 339 -11.08 6.06 13.65
N VAL A 340 -12.24 6.61 13.33
CA VAL A 340 -13.46 6.49 14.16
C VAL A 340 -13.83 5.02 14.36
N ILE A 341 -13.83 4.22 13.29
CA ILE A 341 -14.11 2.77 13.33
C ILE A 341 -13.17 2.07 14.31
N CYS A 342 -11.87 2.38 14.30
CA CYS A 342 -10.90 1.70 15.14
C CYS A 342 -10.97 2.13 16.61
N ILE A 343 -11.33 3.38 16.88
CA ILE A 343 -11.63 3.84 18.25
C ILE A 343 -12.87 3.10 18.80
N CYS A 344 -13.92 2.95 17.99
CA CYS A 344 -15.04 2.06 18.33
C CYS A 344 -14.56 0.61 18.51
N GLY A 345 -13.64 0.17 17.66
CA GLY A 345 -13.01 -1.15 17.72
C GLY A 345 -12.37 -1.47 19.06
N ARG A 346 -11.57 -0.55 19.60
CA ARG A 346 -10.91 -0.72 20.90
C ARG A 346 -11.89 -0.77 22.06
N ALA A 347 -13.01 -0.07 21.95
CA ALA A 347 -14.08 -0.11 22.94
C ALA A 347 -14.86 -1.43 22.91
N LEU A 348 -15.11 -1.98 21.71
CA LEU A 348 -15.90 -3.19 21.50
C LEU A 348 -15.10 -4.49 21.68
N ILE A 349 -13.82 -4.47 21.31
CA ILE A 349 -12.91 -5.63 21.34
C ILE A 349 -11.63 -5.19 22.06
N PRO A 350 -11.54 -5.23 23.40
CA PRO A 350 -10.43 -4.63 24.12
C PRO A 350 -9.09 -5.36 23.98
N ASP A 351 -9.08 -6.69 23.88
CA ASP A 351 -7.83 -7.47 23.93
C ASP A 351 -7.65 -8.31 22.67
N LEU A 352 -7.24 -7.64 21.58
CA LEU A 352 -6.96 -8.27 20.30
C LEU A 352 -5.47 -8.59 20.14
N GLU A 353 -5.13 -9.88 20.09
CA GLU A 353 -3.75 -10.36 19.87
C GLU A 353 -3.21 -9.92 18.49
N HIS A 354 -3.99 -10.19 17.43
CA HIS A 354 -3.64 -9.89 16.05
C HIS A 354 -4.35 -8.62 15.58
N THR A 355 -3.78 -7.46 15.89
CA THR A 355 -4.43 -6.16 15.65
C THR A 355 -4.63 -5.79 14.18
N ASP A 356 -3.92 -6.46 13.26
CA ASP A 356 -4.12 -6.32 11.80
C ASP A 356 -5.51 -6.85 11.35
N GLU A 357 -6.20 -7.60 12.21
CA GLU A 357 -7.53 -8.19 11.95
C GLU A 357 -8.70 -7.31 12.43
N ILE A 358 -8.45 -6.14 13.00
CA ILE A 358 -9.48 -5.32 13.66
C ILE A 358 -10.63 -4.95 12.73
N ILE A 359 -10.34 -4.54 11.49
CA ILE A 359 -11.36 -4.15 10.51
C ILE A 359 -12.23 -5.36 10.11
N PRO A 360 -11.65 -6.49 9.66
CA PRO A 360 -12.44 -7.68 9.39
C PRO A 360 -13.27 -8.19 10.58
N ARG A 361 -12.68 -8.21 11.79
CA ARG A 361 -13.39 -8.68 12.99
C ARG A 361 -14.56 -7.78 13.35
N LEU A 362 -14.38 -6.46 13.28
CA LEU A 362 -15.48 -5.52 13.50
C LEU A 362 -16.59 -5.66 12.47
N ALA A 363 -16.23 -5.87 11.20
CA ALA A 363 -17.23 -6.08 10.15
C ALA A 363 -18.10 -7.31 10.46
N LEU A 364 -17.50 -8.42 10.89
CA LEU A 364 -18.23 -9.63 11.26
C LEU A 364 -19.04 -9.47 12.54
N MET A 365 -18.47 -8.82 13.56
CA MET A 365 -19.13 -8.62 14.86
C MET A 365 -20.31 -7.66 14.76
N THR A 366 -20.13 -6.50 14.14
CA THR A 366 -21.17 -5.44 14.11
C THR A 366 -22.35 -5.76 13.20
N THR A 367 -22.19 -6.72 12.29
CA THR A 367 -23.24 -7.13 11.35
C THR A 367 -23.88 -8.47 11.72
N SER A 368 -23.46 -9.16 12.78
CA SER A 368 -23.98 -10.50 13.14
C SER A 368 -25.50 -10.52 13.31
N GLU A 369 -26.05 -9.46 13.93
CA GLU A 369 -27.47 -9.33 14.24
C GLU A 369 -28.28 -8.70 13.09
N TRP A 370 -27.63 -8.30 11.99
CA TRP A 370 -28.33 -7.61 10.90
C TRP A 370 -29.03 -8.61 9.97
N PRO A 371 -30.17 -8.22 9.36
CA PRO A 371 -30.75 -8.99 8.27
C PRO A 371 -29.74 -9.14 7.13
N ALA A 372 -29.48 -10.38 6.70
CA ALA A 372 -28.42 -10.71 5.75
C ALA A 372 -27.01 -10.23 6.18
N GLY A 373 -26.76 -10.15 7.49
CA GLY A 373 -25.53 -9.65 8.10
C GLY A 373 -24.25 -10.25 7.51
N SER A 374 -24.22 -11.57 7.27
CA SER A 374 -23.07 -12.23 6.64
C SER A 374 -22.74 -11.72 5.24
N PHE A 375 -23.75 -11.35 4.43
CA PHE A 375 -23.53 -10.74 3.11
C PHE A 375 -23.02 -9.30 3.24
N VAL A 376 -23.58 -8.53 4.18
CA VAL A 376 -23.11 -7.16 4.46
C VAL A 376 -21.66 -7.18 4.97
N ALA A 377 -21.30 -8.11 5.85
CA ALA A 377 -19.93 -8.33 6.28
C ALA A 377 -19.00 -8.61 5.08
N GLY A 378 -19.42 -9.50 4.17
CA GLY A 378 -18.67 -9.79 2.94
C GLY A 378 -18.48 -8.56 2.04
N LEU A 379 -19.50 -7.71 1.93
CA LEU A 379 -19.41 -6.43 1.20
C LEU A 379 -18.41 -5.47 1.87
N ILE A 380 -18.40 -5.39 3.20
CA ILE A 380 -17.43 -4.59 3.95
C ILE A 380 -16.02 -5.18 3.76
N LEU A 381 -15.85 -6.51 3.84
CA LEU A 381 -14.58 -7.21 3.62
C LEU A 381 -14.06 -7.06 2.18
N ALA A 382 -14.94 -6.81 1.21
CA ALA A 382 -14.53 -6.48 -0.15
C ALA A 382 -13.72 -5.16 -0.23
N ALA A 383 -13.86 -4.26 0.75
CA ALA A 383 -13.07 -3.02 0.82
C ALA A 383 -11.57 -3.29 1.08
N PRO A 384 -11.14 -3.90 2.21
CA PRO A 384 -9.73 -4.25 2.41
C PRO A 384 -9.23 -5.19 1.30
N PHE A 385 -10.04 -6.14 0.85
CA PHE A 385 -9.65 -7.05 -0.23
C PHE A 385 -9.37 -6.30 -1.54
N GLY A 386 -10.28 -5.40 -1.93
CA GLY A 386 -10.14 -4.57 -3.12
C GLY A 386 -8.95 -3.63 -3.09
N ALA A 387 -8.68 -3.01 -1.93
CA ALA A 387 -7.50 -2.15 -1.75
C ALA A 387 -6.20 -2.92 -2.00
N VAL A 388 -6.10 -4.13 -1.46
CA VAL A 388 -4.94 -5.00 -1.63
C VAL A 388 -4.85 -5.50 -3.08
N MET A 389 -5.96 -5.93 -3.69
CA MET A 389 -5.98 -6.38 -5.09
C MET A 389 -5.55 -5.28 -6.06
N ALA A 390 -6.13 -4.07 -5.98
CA ALA A 390 -5.78 -2.92 -6.81
C ALA A 390 -4.30 -2.57 -6.71
N THR A 391 -3.75 -2.66 -5.50
CA THR A 391 -2.33 -2.38 -5.24
C THR A 391 -1.43 -3.44 -5.88
N VAL A 392 -1.74 -4.72 -5.70
CA VAL A 392 -0.91 -5.82 -6.22
C VAL A 392 -0.92 -5.86 -7.75
N SER A 393 -2.09 -5.71 -8.40
CA SER A 393 -2.15 -5.68 -9.88
C SER A 393 -1.27 -4.57 -10.45
N SER A 394 -1.35 -3.38 -9.85
CA SER A 394 -0.56 -2.21 -10.24
C SER A 394 0.93 -2.46 -10.12
N TYR A 395 1.37 -3.03 -9.00
CA TYR A 395 2.78 -3.31 -8.76
C TYR A 395 3.31 -4.45 -9.63
N LEU A 396 2.52 -5.50 -9.85
CA LEU A 396 2.88 -6.57 -10.80
C LEU A 396 3.12 -6.00 -12.21
N VAL A 397 2.27 -5.10 -12.68
CA VAL A 397 2.44 -4.45 -14.00
C VAL A 397 3.68 -3.56 -14.02
N VAL A 398 3.93 -2.77 -12.98
CA VAL A 398 5.10 -1.88 -12.90
C VAL A 398 6.41 -2.67 -12.79
N LEU A 399 6.47 -3.68 -11.92
CA LEU A 399 7.61 -4.60 -11.77
C LEU A 399 7.89 -5.32 -13.09
N SER A 400 6.85 -5.86 -13.72
CA SER A 400 6.95 -6.55 -15.00
C SER A 400 7.45 -5.63 -16.11
N SER A 401 6.91 -4.41 -16.21
CA SER A 401 7.37 -3.43 -17.19
C SER A 401 8.83 -3.04 -16.96
N ALA A 402 9.26 -2.89 -15.70
CA ALA A 402 10.63 -2.54 -15.35
C ALA A 402 11.61 -3.66 -15.74
N VAL A 403 11.30 -4.91 -15.40
CA VAL A 403 12.14 -6.06 -15.81
C VAL A 403 12.14 -6.23 -17.34
N VAL A 404 10.98 -6.15 -17.99
CA VAL A 404 10.87 -6.43 -19.42
C VAL A 404 11.47 -5.33 -20.27
N ARG A 405 11.19 -4.05 -19.98
CA ARG A 405 11.67 -2.93 -20.82
C ARG A 405 13.05 -2.46 -20.41
N ASP A 406 13.29 -2.28 -19.12
CA ASP A 406 14.52 -1.63 -18.65
C ASP A 406 15.68 -2.62 -18.56
N ILE A 407 15.40 -3.91 -18.35
CA ILE A 407 16.43 -4.98 -18.24
C ILE A 407 16.43 -5.85 -19.50
N TYR A 408 15.37 -6.63 -19.75
CA TYR A 408 15.36 -7.66 -20.79
C TYR A 408 15.46 -7.07 -22.21
N GLN A 409 14.52 -6.22 -22.61
CA GLN A 409 14.53 -5.64 -23.96
C GLN A 409 15.78 -4.79 -24.17
N ARG A 410 16.25 -4.06 -23.17
CA ARG A 410 17.38 -3.16 -23.35
C ARG A 410 18.74 -3.88 -23.38
N PHE A 411 19.00 -4.81 -22.47
CA PHE A 411 20.33 -5.39 -22.29
C PHE A 411 20.43 -6.85 -22.75
N VAL A 412 19.32 -7.57 -22.86
CA VAL A 412 19.31 -9.00 -23.24
C VAL A 412 18.88 -9.19 -24.70
N ASN A 413 17.75 -8.61 -25.11
CA ASN A 413 17.25 -8.75 -26.48
C ASN A 413 16.55 -7.47 -27.00
N PRO A 414 17.32 -6.52 -27.59
CA PRO A 414 16.79 -5.28 -28.19
C PRO A 414 15.79 -5.49 -29.31
N ALA A 415 15.90 -6.59 -30.05
CA ALA A 415 15.04 -6.92 -31.19
C ALA A 415 13.85 -7.82 -30.81
N ALA A 416 13.55 -7.97 -29.51
CA ALA A 416 12.46 -8.83 -29.04
C ALA A 416 11.10 -8.39 -29.61
N ASP A 417 10.43 -9.32 -30.29
CA ASP A 417 9.08 -9.11 -30.79
C ASP A 417 8.04 -9.03 -29.64
N ARG A 418 6.87 -8.47 -29.91
CA ARG A 418 5.75 -8.30 -28.96
C ARG A 418 5.35 -9.61 -28.28
N SER A 419 5.46 -10.74 -28.98
CA SER A 419 5.22 -12.08 -28.44
C SER A 419 6.18 -12.43 -27.30
N HIS A 420 7.48 -12.27 -27.53
CA HIS A 420 8.53 -12.52 -26.53
C HIS A 420 8.43 -11.58 -25.34
N LEU A 421 8.16 -10.29 -25.58
CA LEU A 421 7.97 -9.31 -24.50
C LEU A 421 6.77 -9.64 -23.62
N ARG A 422 5.69 -10.17 -24.21
CA ARG A 422 4.50 -10.62 -23.46
C ARG A 422 4.83 -11.83 -22.58
N VAL A 423 5.53 -12.83 -23.13
CA VAL A 423 5.93 -14.02 -22.35
C VAL A 423 6.86 -13.64 -21.21
N ALA A 424 7.86 -12.79 -21.46
CA ALA A 424 8.75 -12.27 -20.42
C ALA A 424 7.97 -11.52 -19.32
N ALA A 425 6.96 -10.73 -19.71
CA ALA A 425 6.10 -10.04 -18.77
C ALA A 425 5.32 -11.02 -17.87
N TRP A 426 4.75 -12.05 -18.47
CA TRP A 426 4.00 -13.11 -17.77
C TRP A 426 4.90 -13.90 -16.82
N CYS A 427 6.07 -14.34 -17.27
CA CYS A 427 7.05 -15.03 -16.44
C CYS A 427 7.47 -14.18 -15.24
N THR A 428 7.69 -12.88 -15.44
CA THR A 428 8.06 -11.95 -14.36
C THR A 428 6.94 -11.82 -13.33
N MET A 429 5.69 -11.67 -13.76
CA MET A 429 4.54 -11.56 -12.84
C MET A 429 4.30 -12.84 -12.05
N ILE A 430 4.40 -14.00 -12.71
CA ILE A 430 4.26 -15.31 -12.06
C ILE A 430 5.39 -15.51 -11.04
N PHE A 431 6.64 -15.19 -11.42
CA PHE A 431 7.77 -15.26 -10.50
C PHE A 431 7.60 -14.36 -9.29
N ALA A 432 7.18 -13.11 -9.48
CA ALA A 432 6.93 -12.15 -8.41
C ALA A 432 5.81 -12.63 -7.46
N GLY A 433 4.72 -13.18 -8.01
CA GLY A 433 3.65 -13.78 -7.22
C GLY A 433 4.10 -15.00 -6.41
N SER A 434 4.81 -15.94 -7.05
CA SER A 434 5.36 -17.13 -6.40
C SER A 434 6.37 -16.78 -5.30
N LEU A 435 7.26 -15.82 -5.55
CA LEU A 435 8.21 -15.33 -4.55
C LEU A 435 7.47 -14.73 -3.34
N SER A 436 6.39 -13.99 -3.58
CA SER A 436 5.56 -13.43 -2.52
C SER A 436 4.89 -14.51 -1.68
N VAL A 437 4.45 -15.63 -2.28
CA VAL A 437 3.91 -16.78 -1.54
C VAL A 437 4.98 -17.43 -0.68
N VAL A 438 6.19 -17.64 -1.21
CA VAL A 438 7.30 -18.24 -0.45
C VAL A 438 7.65 -17.39 0.78
N ILE A 439 7.75 -16.08 0.60
CA ILE A 439 8.09 -15.15 1.70
C ILE A 439 6.97 -15.07 2.73
N ASN A 440 5.71 -15.05 2.28
CA ASN A 440 4.55 -14.95 3.17
C ASN A 440 4.08 -16.29 3.73
N TRP A 441 4.76 -17.40 3.43
CA TRP A 441 4.48 -18.69 4.03
C TRP A 441 4.61 -18.63 5.56
N ASN A 442 5.62 -17.90 6.03
CA ASN A 442 5.75 -17.49 7.43
C ASN A 442 5.61 -15.96 7.49
N PRO A 443 4.39 -15.43 7.72
CA PRO A 443 4.16 -13.99 7.66
C PRO A 443 4.90 -13.26 8.78
N VAL A 444 5.38 -12.05 8.47
CA VAL A 444 5.82 -11.11 9.51
C VAL A 444 4.66 -10.72 10.41
N GLN A 445 4.91 -10.50 11.71
CA GLN A 445 3.85 -10.19 12.67
C GLN A 445 3.09 -8.90 12.32
N PHE A 446 3.79 -7.85 11.87
CA PHE A 446 3.18 -6.56 11.59
C PHE A 446 3.42 -6.13 10.14
N LEU A 447 2.38 -6.13 9.32
CA LEU A 447 2.52 -5.89 7.86
C LEU A 447 2.96 -4.47 7.53
N GLN A 448 2.58 -3.49 8.36
CA GLN A 448 2.89 -2.08 8.16
C GLN A 448 4.41 -1.83 8.22
N ALA A 449 5.19 -2.69 8.88
CA ALA A 449 6.65 -2.57 8.94
C ALA A 449 7.30 -2.62 7.54
N PHE A 450 6.84 -3.53 6.68
CA PHE A 450 7.28 -3.59 5.28
C PHE A 450 6.81 -2.39 4.45
N ILE A 451 5.62 -1.87 4.74
CA ILE A 451 5.08 -0.69 4.04
C ILE A 451 5.89 0.56 4.38
N VAL A 452 6.20 0.76 5.67
CA VAL A 452 7.03 1.88 6.12
C VAL A 452 8.43 1.78 5.51
N PHE A 453 9.09 0.62 5.58
CA PHE A 453 10.41 0.44 4.98
C PHE A 453 10.42 0.74 3.48
N SER A 454 9.47 0.18 2.74
CA SER A 454 9.38 0.40 1.32
C SER A 454 9.09 1.87 0.97
N THR A 455 8.18 2.51 1.69
CA THR A 455 7.80 3.91 1.44
C THR A 455 8.92 4.87 1.84
N SER A 456 9.49 4.73 3.04
CA SER A 456 10.64 5.53 3.52
C SER A 456 11.86 5.31 2.65
N GLY A 457 12.18 4.07 2.30
CA GLY A 457 13.30 3.74 1.42
C GLY A 457 13.12 4.29 0.01
N ALA A 458 11.94 4.14 -0.59
CA ALA A 458 11.63 4.71 -1.90
C ALA A 458 11.72 6.24 -1.89
N ALA A 459 11.16 6.93 -0.89
CA ALA A 459 11.29 8.38 -0.83
C ALA A 459 12.72 8.86 -0.59
N ALA A 460 13.47 8.23 0.30
CA ALA A 460 14.89 8.56 0.49
C ALA A 460 15.68 8.41 -0.81
N THR A 461 15.33 7.42 -1.64
CA THR A 461 16.03 7.11 -2.89
C THR A 461 15.61 7.98 -4.06
N PHE A 462 14.32 8.31 -4.19
CA PHE A 462 13.78 8.89 -5.43
C PHE A 462 13.32 10.34 -5.29
N LEU A 463 12.91 10.79 -4.10
CA LEU A 463 12.27 12.10 -3.95
C LEU A 463 13.22 13.23 -4.34
N VAL A 464 14.40 13.26 -3.74
CA VAL A 464 15.41 14.31 -3.97
C VAL A 464 15.92 14.27 -5.41
N PRO A 465 16.29 13.10 -5.97
CA PRO A 465 16.59 12.97 -7.40
C PRO A 465 15.46 13.44 -8.32
N ALA A 466 14.20 13.15 -8.00
CA ALA A 466 13.06 13.60 -8.81
C ALA A 466 12.93 15.13 -8.79
N VAL A 467 13.09 15.77 -7.62
CA VAL A 467 13.09 17.23 -7.50
C VAL A 467 14.26 17.84 -8.28
N MET A 468 15.47 17.30 -8.11
CA MET A 468 16.66 17.73 -8.85
C MET A 468 16.45 17.60 -10.36
N ALA A 469 15.94 16.46 -10.84
CA ALA A 469 15.68 16.23 -12.25
C ALA A 469 14.62 17.18 -12.83
N CYS A 470 13.58 17.50 -12.05
CA CYS A 470 12.44 18.30 -12.49
C CYS A 470 12.69 19.82 -12.50
N TYR A 471 13.45 20.31 -11.53
CA TYR A 471 13.56 21.76 -11.26
C TYR A 471 14.98 22.30 -11.35
N TRP A 472 16.01 21.46 -11.22
CA TRP A 472 17.39 21.94 -11.17
C TRP A 472 18.11 21.74 -12.50
N ARG A 473 18.32 22.83 -13.24
CA ARG A 473 19.03 22.80 -14.54
C ARG A 473 20.45 22.23 -14.43
N ARG A 474 21.14 22.51 -13.31
CA ARG A 474 22.53 22.11 -13.05
C ARG A 474 22.70 20.63 -12.67
N ALA A 475 21.62 19.92 -12.36
CA ALA A 475 21.66 18.51 -12.00
C ALA A 475 22.28 17.66 -13.11
N ASN A 476 23.27 16.84 -12.76
CA ASN A 476 23.99 15.96 -13.68
C ASN A 476 23.89 14.49 -13.24
N SER A 477 24.40 13.58 -14.06
CA SER A 477 24.30 12.13 -13.85
C SER A 477 24.99 11.67 -12.56
N SER A 478 26.20 12.17 -12.28
CA SER A 478 26.98 11.84 -11.08
C SER A 478 26.25 12.25 -9.81
N GLY A 479 25.77 13.49 -9.74
CA GLY A 479 25.04 14.00 -8.57
C GLY A 479 23.75 13.23 -8.30
N ILE A 480 23.02 12.84 -9.35
CA ILE A 480 21.79 12.04 -9.23
C ILE A 480 22.08 10.63 -8.74
N LEU A 481 23.10 9.97 -9.28
CA LEU A 481 23.52 8.64 -8.82
C LEU A 481 23.92 8.67 -7.34
N THR A 482 24.73 9.65 -6.94
CA THR A 482 25.13 9.82 -5.54
C THR A 482 23.92 10.10 -4.65
N SER A 483 23.00 10.97 -5.10
CA SER A 483 21.77 11.29 -4.38
C SER A 483 20.89 10.06 -4.15
N MET A 484 20.71 9.22 -5.18
CA MET A 484 19.95 7.96 -5.07
C MET A 484 20.62 6.96 -4.13
N LEU A 485 21.92 6.71 -4.33
CA LEU A 485 22.67 5.72 -3.58
C LEU A 485 22.79 6.08 -2.11
N SER A 486 23.11 7.34 -1.80
CA SER A 486 23.25 7.80 -0.41
C SER A 486 21.93 7.72 0.36
N GLY A 487 20.82 8.12 -0.25
CA GLY A 487 19.50 7.99 0.35
C GLY A 487 19.12 6.54 0.61
N ALA A 488 19.28 5.67 -0.39
CA ALA A 488 18.98 4.24 -0.28
C ALA A 488 19.84 3.54 0.78
N LEU A 489 21.16 3.74 0.72
CA LEU A 489 22.11 3.10 1.63
C LEU A 489 21.90 3.55 3.07
N THR A 490 21.58 4.83 3.31
CA THR A 490 21.32 5.31 4.68
C THR A 490 20.14 4.57 5.30
N VAL A 491 19.04 4.42 4.57
CA VAL A 491 17.86 3.67 5.05
C VAL A 491 18.19 2.19 5.25
N LEU A 492 18.86 1.56 4.27
CA LEU A 492 19.24 0.15 4.36
C LEU A 492 20.16 -0.12 5.56
N VAL A 493 21.17 0.73 5.78
CA VAL A 493 22.10 0.61 6.91
C VAL A 493 21.34 0.70 8.24
N LEU A 494 20.47 1.71 8.42
CA LEU A 494 19.70 1.85 9.66
C LEU A 494 18.74 0.68 9.93
N TYR A 495 18.17 0.08 8.89
CA TYR A 495 17.38 -1.15 9.02
C TYR A 495 18.25 -2.37 9.33
N THR A 496 19.39 -2.54 8.67
CA THR A 496 20.29 -3.68 8.93
C THR A 496 20.87 -3.64 10.34
N ILE A 497 21.25 -2.47 10.85
CA ILE A 497 21.71 -2.30 12.24
C ILE A 497 20.57 -2.63 13.20
N GLY A 498 19.35 -2.16 12.93
CA GLY A 498 18.19 -2.43 13.79
C GLY A 498 17.86 -3.92 13.87
N ILE A 499 17.92 -4.61 12.73
CA ILE A 499 17.73 -6.06 12.67
C ILE A 499 18.89 -6.79 13.37
N ALA A 500 20.14 -6.35 13.19
CA ALA A 500 21.29 -6.96 13.84
C ALA A 500 21.27 -6.81 15.36
N ASP A 501 20.90 -5.63 15.87
CA ASP A 501 20.77 -5.36 17.30
C ASP A 501 19.70 -6.27 17.95
N GLN A 502 18.56 -6.45 17.28
CA GLN A 502 17.53 -7.39 17.71
C GLN A 502 17.99 -8.84 17.71
N LEU A 503 18.74 -9.26 16.68
CA LEU A 503 19.29 -10.61 16.61
C LEU A 503 20.32 -10.87 17.73
N MET A 504 21.07 -9.85 18.13
CA MET A 504 22.04 -9.93 19.23
C MET A 504 21.37 -9.95 20.61
N GLN A 505 20.26 -9.21 20.79
CA GLN A 505 19.52 -9.16 22.06
C GLN A 505 18.56 -10.35 22.25
N ALA A 506 18.20 -11.07 21.20
CA ALA A 506 17.22 -12.16 21.25
C ALA A 506 17.83 -13.52 21.63
N GLN A 507 18.03 -13.76 22.93
CA GLN A 507 17.92 -15.11 23.52
C GLN A 507 16.44 -15.51 23.78
N THR A 508 15.48 -14.67 23.37
CA THR A 508 14.04 -14.89 23.51
C THR A 508 13.32 -14.46 22.23
N LYS A 509 12.44 -15.33 21.75
CA LYS A 509 11.61 -15.25 20.53
C LYS A 509 11.14 -13.83 20.15
N ALA A 510 11.85 -13.15 19.26
CA ALA A 510 11.30 -12.04 18.47
C ALA A 510 12.14 -11.78 17.21
N LEU A 511 12.32 -12.80 16.36
CA LEU A 511 12.84 -12.62 14.99
C LEU A 511 11.86 -11.84 14.08
N THR A 512 10.78 -11.30 14.64
CA THR A 512 9.55 -10.88 13.95
C THR A 512 9.32 -9.37 13.94
N SER A 513 10.20 -8.57 14.54
CA SER A 513 10.05 -7.11 14.62
C SER A 513 10.93 -6.39 13.61
N PHE A 514 10.60 -6.47 12.31
CA PHE A 514 11.32 -5.73 11.26
C PHE A 514 11.29 -4.21 11.51
N ARG A 515 12.28 -3.68 12.25
CA ARG A 515 12.32 -2.29 12.71
C ARG A 515 13.72 -1.70 12.54
N PRO A 516 13.82 -0.41 12.18
CA PRO A 516 15.10 0.27 12.08
C PRO A 516 15.59 0.81 13.42
N VAL A 517 16.85 1.24 13.45
CA VAL A 517 17.35 2.16 14.48
C VAL A 517 16.79 3.57 14.22
N PHE A 518 16.07 4.11 15.20
CA PHE A 518 15.61 5.50 15.19
C PHE A 518 16.71 6.42 15.73
N LEU A 519 17.68 6.78 14.87
CA LEU A 519 18.76 7.69 15.24
C LEU A 519 18.21 9.06 15.65
N LEU A 520 18.51 9.49 16.88
CA LEU A 520 17.96 10.69 17.54
C LEU A 520 16.42 10.73 17.58
N GLY A 521 15.75 9.57 17.54
CA GLY A 521 14.29 9.49 17.56
C GLY A 521 13.61 9.89 16.24
N TYR A 522 14.36 10.02 15.14
CA TYR A 522 13.83 10.28 13.80
C TYR A 522 13.73 9.00 12.97
N ASP A 523 12.74 8.95 12.07
CA ASP A 523 12.63 7.88 11.08
C ASP A 523 13.83 7.88 10.13
N PRO A 524 14.32 6.70 9.66
CA PRO A 524 15.40 6.60 8.68
C PRO A 524 15.20 7.45 7.43
N LEU A 525 13.96 7.75 7.03
CA LEU A 525 13.69 8.65 5.90
C LEU A 525 14.38 10.00 6.07
N ILE A 526 14.33 10.62 7.25
CA ILE A 526 14.85 11.97 7.45
C ILE A 526 16.36 11.99 7.20
N TRP A 527 17.06 11.01 7.75
CA TRP A 527 18.50 10.82 7.52
C TRP A 527 18.81 10.48 6.07
N GLY A 528 18.00 9.63 5.44
CA GLY A 528 18.12 9.30 4.03
C GLY A 528 17.95 10.52 3.11
N LEU A 529 16.94 11.36 3.35
CA LEU A 529 16.71 12.59 2.60
C LEU A 529 17.86 13.58 2.80
N LEU A 530 18.33 13.76 4.04
CA LEU A 530 19.48 14.62 4.33
C LEU A 530 20.73 14.15 3.60
N ALA A 531 21.06 12.85 3.67
CA ALA A 531 22.20 12.28 2.95
C ALA A 531 22.06 12.48 1.43
N SER A 532 20.86 12.22 0.89
CA SER A 532 20.53 12.37 -0.53
C SER A 532 20.68 13.80 -1.02
N ILE A 533 20.26 14.80 -0.21
CA ILE A 533 20.40 16.23 -0.52
C ILE A 533 21.87 16.65 -0.43
N VAL A 534 22.51 16.43 0.72
CA VAL A 534 23.87 16.93 0.99
C VAL A 534 24.86 16.35 0.00
N LEU A 535 24.88 15.03 -0.16
CA LEU A 535 25.83 14.38 -1.06
C LEU A 535 25.47 14.60 -2.53
N GLY A 536 24.17 14.55 -2.87
CA GLY A 536 23.70 14.79 -4.23
C GLY A 536 24.01 16.20 -4.75
N VAL A 537 23.71 17.23 -3.94
CA VAL A 537 23.99 18.63 -4.28
C VAL A 537 25.49 18.88 -4.34
N THR A 538 26.25 18.40 -3.34
CA THR A 538 27.71 18.58 -3.30
C THR A 538 28.39 17.97 -4.51
N VAL A 539 28.10 16.71 -4.84
CA VAL A 539 28.68 16.06 -6.03
C VAL A 539 28.25 16.75 -7.31
N THR A 540 26.99 17.19 -7.43
CA THR A 540 26.53 17.93 -8.62
C THR A 540 27.36 19.19 -8.85
N LEU A 541 27.66 19.94 -7.78
CA LEU A 541 28.44 21.19 -7.86
C LEU A 541 29.92 20.95 -8.16
N LEU A 542 30.48 19.84 -7.66
CA LEU A 542 31.89 19.47 -7.85
C LEU A 542 32.17 18.79 -9.20
N THR A 543 31.15 18.29 -9.89
CA THR A 543 31.30 17.57 -11.17
C THR A 543 30.85 18.42 -12.36
N GLU A 544 31.23 18.02 -13.56
CA GLU A 544 30.97 18.78 -14.79
C GLU A 544 29.49 19.11 -15.02
N PRO A 545 29.18 20.30 -15.58
CA PRO A 545 27.81 20.66 -15.92
C PRO A 545 27.22 19.73 -16.99
N PRO A 546 25.90 19.47 -16.92
CA PRO A 546 25.22 18.70 -17.96
C PRO A 546 25.20 19.47 -19.28
N ASP A 547 25.12 18.74 -20.39
CA ASP A 547 25.00 19.31 -21.73
C ASP A 547 23.80 20.26 -21.83
N GLU A 548 24.07 21.50 -22.25
CA GLU A 548 23.09 22.58 -22.34
C GLU A 548 22.01 22.32 -23.39
N GLU A 549 22.35 21.61 -24.48
CA GLU A 549 21.37 21.22 -25.50
C GLU A 549 20.35 20.22 -24.93
N LEU A 550 20.82 19.28 -24.11
CA LEU A 550 19.97 18.29 -23.48
C LEU A 550 19.07 18.92 -22.39
N VAL A 551 19.61 19.88 -21.63
CA VAL A 551 18.85 20.63 -20.61
C VAL A 551 17.80 21.53 -21.26
N SER A 552 18.16 22.28 -22.30
CA SER A 552 17.26 23.24 -22.95
C SER A 552 16.04 22.57 -23.56
N ARG A 553 16.19 21.41 -24.23
CA ARG A 553 15.06 20.60 -24.74
C ARG A 553 14.02 20.29 -23.66
N MET A 554 14.44 20.13 -22.41
CA MET A 554 13.57 19.74 -21.30
C MET A 554 13.03 20.93 -20.48
N PHE A 555 13.78 22.02 -20.37
CA PHE A 555 13.43 23.16 -19.53
C PHE A 555 12.84 24.34 -20.30
N ASP A 556 13.30 24.58 -21.52
CA ASP A 556 12.94 25.78 -22.28
C ASP A 556 11.66 25.55 -23.09
N VAL A 557 10.85 26.59 -23.25
CA VAL A 557 9.68 26.51 -24.14
C VAL A 557 10.24 26.50 -25.55
N VAL A 558 10.14 25.38 -26.28
CA VAL A 558 10.32 25.43 -27.73
C VAL A 558 9.22 26.36 -28.25
N PRO A 559 9.57 27.43 -29.00
CA PRO A 559 8.61 28.43 -29.46
C PRO A 559 7.45 27.82 -30.26
#